data_AF-V5D1C1-F1
#
_entry.id   AF-V5D1C1-F1
#
_cell.length_a   1.000
_cell.length_b   1.000
_cell.length_c   1.000
_cell.angle_alpha   90.00
_cell.angle_beta   90.00
_cell.angle_gamma   90.00
#
_symmetry.space_group_name_H-M   'P 1'
#
loop_
_entity.id
_entity.type
_entity.pdbx_description
1 polymer ?
#
loop_
_entity_poly.entity_id
_entity_poly.type
_entity_poly.pdbx_seq_one_letter_code
_entity_poly.pdbx_strand_id
1 'polypeptide(L)'
;MTPSLFSTISFPRKAILFYLQLGFLWLKFNCVWKFFRFLALLDGFDVPEDMRRCFSNTVSIQEFWRDWHASFNLWIVRYMYIPMGGNRMKHLNIFPIFFFIAIWHDIELRLIHWAGIICIFFLVELLFTHVLFCQGAPLTLMLARRPLLWRHLRTLGACVMMLQLAIVNLVGFSIGLGGAKQNLREMWMESPLSFRLLMLFYFYLAASIAIQARDQEKFEEQQRRIKYGLVSARDGTSELVSAAAVDGSG
;
A
#
# COMPACT_ATOMS: atom_id res chain seq x y z
N MET A 1 21.27 1.96 -12.25
CA MET A 1 22.03 0.70 -12.33
C MET A 1 21.92 0.19 -13.76
N THR A 2 23.01 -0.18 -14.43
CA THR A 2 22.94 -0.65 -15.82
C THR A 2 22.25 -2.03 -15.90
N PRO A 3 21.43 -2.31 -16.92
CA PRO A 3 20.76 -3.61 -17.08
C PRO A 3 21.71 -4.81 -17.08
N SER A 4 22.96 -4.60 -17.53
CA SER A 4 24.01 -5.61 -17.57
C SER A 4 24.52 -6.04 -16.20
N LEU A 5 24.50 -5.17 -15.19
CA LEU A 5 24.89 -5.57 -13.84
C LEU A 5 23.80 -6.42 -13.19
N PHE A 6 22.53 -6.09 -13.45
CA PHE A 6 21.39 -6.76 -12.84
C PHE A 6 21.26 -8.23 -13.25
N SER A 7 21.63 -8.57 -14.49
CA SER A 7 21.63 -9.95 -14.98
C SER A 7 22.69 -10.84 -14.33
N THR A 8 23.79 -10.26 -13.82
CA THR A 8 24.89 -11.03 -13.19
C THR A 8 24.65 -11.38 -11.72
N ILE A 9 23.62 -10.80 -11.10
CA ILE A 9 23.34 -10.95 -9.67
C ILE A 9 22.56 -12.24 -9.40
N SER A 10 22.94 -12.99 -8.36
CA SER A 10 22.23 -14.22 -7.96
C SER A 10 20.79 -13.95 -7.47
N PHE A 11 19.89 -14.92 -7.62
CA PHE A 11 18.48 -14.78 -7.25
C PHE A 11 18.23 -14.27 -5.82
N PRO A 12 18.95 -14.76 -4.78
CA PRO A 12 18.76 -14.25 -3.42
C PRO A 12 19.11 -12.78 -3.26
N ARG A 13 20.17 -12.34 -3.95
CA ARG A 13 20.58 -10.93 -3.93
C ARG A 13 19.56 -10.06 -4.67
N LYS A 14 19.02 -10.51 -5.80
CA LYS A 14 17.95 -9.78 -6.52
C LYS A 14 16.72 -9.57 -5.63
N ALA A 15 16.26 -10.60 -4.91
CA ALA A 15 15.09 -10.48 -4.04
C ALA A 15 15.30 -9.51 -2.87
N ILE A 16 16.47 -9.57 -2.21
CA ILE A 16 16.83 -8.62 -1.16
C ILE A 16 16.89 -7.20 -1.72
N LEU A 17 17.49 -7.01 -2.89
CA LEU A 17 17.56 -5.71 -3.54
C LEU A 17 16.16 -5.16 -3.86
N PHE A 18 15.19 -5.98 -4.27
CA PHE A 18 13.82 -5.50 -4.49
C PHE A 18 13.16 -4.96 -3.22
N TYR A 19 13.31 -5.67 -2.09
CA TYR A 19 12.76 -5.21 -0.82
C TYR A 19 13.49 -3.96 -0.30
N LEU A 20 14.82 -3.97 -0.34
CA LEU A 20 15.63 -2.81 0.08
C LEU A 20 15.39 -1.60 -0.82
N GLN A 21 15.10 -1.80 -2.11
CA GLN A 21 14.75 -0.71 -3.02
C GLN A 21 13.45 -0.03 -2.59
N LEU A 22 12.42 -0.79 -2.20
CA LEU A 22 11.18 -0.22 -1.67
C LEU A 22 11.43 0.53 -0.35
N GLY A 23 12.21 -0.08 0.55
CA GLY A 23 12.61 0.54 1.81
C GLY A 23 13.37 1.85 1.62
N PHE A 24 14.35 1.85 0.72
CA PHE A 24 15.12 3.03 0.36
C PHE A 24 14.26 4.12 -0.27
N LEU A 25 13.37 3.76 -1.21
CA LEU A 25 12.47 4.71 -1.85
C LEU A 25 11.56 5.39 -0.83
N TRP A 26 10.93 4.59 0.05
CA TRP A 26 10.07 5.12 1.10
C TRP A 26 10.86 6.01 2.07
N LEU A 27 12.03 5.57 2.55
CA LEU A 27 12.84 6.34 3.48
C LEU A 27 13.31 7.67 2.88
N LYS A 28 13.76 7.65 1.62
CA LYS A 28 14.17 8.83 0.87
C LYS A 28 13.07 9.89 0.88
N PHE A 29 11.86 9.52 0.46
CA PHE A 29 10.75 10.47 0.41
C PHE A 29 10.24 10.86 1.79
N ASN A 30 10.16 9.92 2.74
CA ASN A 30 9.78 10.21 4.12
C ASN A 30 10.71 11.25 4.76
N CYS A 31 12.02 11.14 4.55
CA CYS A 31 12.97 12.13 5.03
C CYS A 31 12.76 13.49 4.37
N VAL A 32 12.64 13.53 3.04
CA VAL A 32 12.45 14.77 2.28
C VAL A 32 11.16 15.49 2.71
N TRP A 33 10.04 14.79 2.79
CA TRP A 33 8.76 15.41 3.10
C TRP A 33 8.64 15.84 4.56
N LYS A 34 9.17 15.05 5.50
CA LYS A 34 9.21 15.47 6.91
C LYS A 34 10.09 16.69 7.13
N PHE A 35 11.18 16.82 6.39
CA PHE A 35 12.02 18.02 6.44
C PHE A 35 11.23 19.26 6.01
N PHE A 36 10.52 19.22 4.88
CA PHE A 36 9.72 20.37 4.43
C PHE A 36 8.51 20.65 5.33
N ARG A 37 7.85 19.60 5.85
CA ARG A 37 6.79 19.76 6.86
C ARG A 37 7.30 20.44 8.12
N PHE A 38 8.49 20.08 8.58
CA PHE A 38 9.11 20.73 9.74
C PHE A 38 9.32 22.23 9.50
N LEU A 39 9.82 22.62 8.32
CA LEU A 39 9.97 24.04 7.97
C LEU A 39 8.62 24.77 7.94
N ALA A 40 7.59 24.18 7.33
CA ALA A 40 6.26 24.77 7.30
C ALA A 40 5.67 24.98 8.70
N LEU A 41 5.92 24.05 9.63
CA LEU A 41 5.49 24.19 11.02
C LEU A 41 6.23 25.32 11.75
N LEU A 42 7.51 25.58 11.43
CA LEU A 42 8.24 26.73 11.98
C LEU A 42 7.63 28.06 11.51
N ASP A 43 7.11 28.09 10.27
CA ASP A 43 6.41 29.24 9.70
C ASP A 43 4.93 29.35 10.19
N GLY A 44 4.49 28.44 11.06
CA GLY A 44 3.14 28.43 11.63
C GLY A 44 2.07 27.76 10.76
N PHE A 45 2.45 27.05 9.71
CA PHE A 45 1.53 26.31 8.84
C PHE A 45 1.49 24.82 9.18
N ASP A 46 0.31 24.30 9.56
CA ASP A 46 0.11 22.86 9.72
C ASP A 46 -0.22 22.21 8.37
N VAL A 47 0.83 21.72 7.69
CA VAL A 47 0.71 20.99 6.43
C VAL A 47 0.50 19.49 6.65
N PRO A 48 -0.25 18.80 5.77
CA PRO A 48 -0.47 17.36 5.88
C PRO A 48 0.86 16.58 5.89
N GLU A 49 0.93 15.55 6.74
CA GLU A 49 2.02 14.56 6.65
C GLU A 49 1.84 13.70 5.40
N ASP A 50 2.89 13.65 4.59
CA ASP A 50 2.90 13.03 3.26
C ASP A 50 3.21 11.53 3.29
N MET A 51 4.03 11.07 4.24
CA MET A 51 4.36 9.64 4.41
C MET A 51 3.78 9.14 5.73
N ARG A 52 2.48 8.86 5.73
CA ARG A 52 1.74 8.53 6.95
C ARG A 52 1.99 7.10 7.43
N ARG A 53 2.23 6.18 6.50
CA ARG A 53 2.50 4.76 6.79
C ARG A 53 3.62 4.23 5.92
N CYS A 54 4.31 3.22 6.46
CA CYS A 54 5.26 2.42 5.69
C CYS A 54 4.52 1.52 4.70
N PHE A 55 5.14 1.24 3.55
CA PHE A 55 4.60 0.32 2.55
C PHE A 55 4.32 -1.09 3.11
N SER A 56 5.10 -1.54 4.10
CA SER A 56 4.87 -2.82 4.79
C SER A 56 3.69 -2.78 5.77
N ASN A 57 3.25 -1.59 6.17
CA ASN A 57 2.14 -1.36 7.09
C ASN A 57 0.83 -0.98 6.38
N THR A 58 0.68 -1.45 5.14
CA THR A 58 -0.45 -1.12 4.28
C THR A 58 -1.05 -2.40 3.72
N VAL A 59 -2.37 -2.54 3.79
CA VAL A 59 -3.07 -3.80 3.45
C VAL A 59 -3.62 -3.77 2.03
N SER A 60 -3.84 -2.58 1.46
CA SER A 60 -4.45 -2.39 0.15
C SER A 60 -3.80 -1.27 -0.66
N ILE A 61 -3.96 -1.32 -1.98
CA ILE A 61 -3.46 -0.33 -2.92
C ILE A 61 -4.14 1.01 -2.71
N GLN A 62 -5.45 1.00 -2.45
CA GLN A 62 -6.18 2.22 -2.14
C GLN A 62 -5.64 2.90 -0.87
N GLU A 63 -5.39 2.13 0.19
CA GLU A 63 -4.77 2.66 1.42
C GLU A 63 -3.37 3.22 1.12
N PHE A 64 -2.58 2.49 0.33
CA PHE A 64 -1.21 2.90 -0.01
C PHE A 64 -1.19 4.25 -0.70
N TRP A 65 -1.97 4.43 -1.77
CA TRP A 65 -1.98 5.70 -2.52
C TRP A 65 -2.61 6.86 -1.74
N ARG A 66 -3.42 6.58 -0.72
CA ARG A 66 -3.93 7.61 0.20
C ARG A 66 -2.84 8.08 1.16
N ASP A 67 -2.01 7.16 1.64
CA ASP A 67 -1.02 7.43 2.68
C ASP A 67 0.38 7.76 2.10
N TRP A 68 0.62 7.45 0.82
CA TRP A 68 1.79 7.81 0.04
C TRP A 68 1.60 9.16 -0.64
N HIS A 69 2.41 10.15 -0.28
CA HIS A 69 2.29 11.52 -0.76
C HIS A 69 0.87 12.07 -0.56
N ALA A 70 0.40 12.00 0.69
CA ALA A 70 -0.99 12.29 1.04
C ALA A 70 -1.47 13.72 0.68
N SER A 71 -0.57 14.71 0.64
CA SER A 71 -0.90 16.07 0.21
C SER A 71 -1.25 16.11 -1.29
N PHE A 72 -0.49 15.37 -2.12
CA PHE A 72 -0.77 15.23 -3.54
C PHE A 72 -2.03 14.39 -3.78
N ASN A 73 -2.24 13.31 -3.00
CA ASN A 73 -3.50 12.57 -3.05
C ASN A 73 -4.70 13.49 -2.77
N LEU A 74 -4.62 14.36 -1.76
CA LEU A 74 -5.68 15.32 -1.45
C LEU A 74 -5.96 16.26 -2.63
N TRP A 75 -4.92 16.72 -3.32
CA TRP A 75 -5.05 17.53 -4.54
C TRP A 75 -5.77 16.75 -5.65
N ILE A 76 -5.33 15.52 -5.95
CA ILE A 76 -5.97 14.64 -6.95
C ILE A 76 -7.43 14.40 -6.60
N VAL A 77 -7.75 14.15 -5.33
CA VAL A 77 -9.13 13.92 -4.88
C VAL A 77 -9.98 15.16 -5.15
N ARG A 78 -9.48 16.34 -4.76
CA ARG A 78 -10.22 17.60 -4.86
C ARG A 78 -10.41 18.08 -6.30
N TYR A 79 -9.39 17.94 -7.13
CA TYR A 79 -9.35 18.57 -8.46
C TYR A 79 -9.57 17.60 -9.63
N MET A 80 -9.48 16.29 -9.41
CA MET A 80 -9.76 15.29 -10.44
C MET A 80 -10.89 14.36 -10.02
N TYR A 81 -10.72 13.63 -8.91
CA TYR A 81 -11.63 12.56 -8.52
C TYR A 81 -13.07 13.04 -8.29
N ILE A 82 -13.25 14.08 -7.47
CA ILE A 82 -14.58 14.63 -7.16
C ILE A 82 -15.25 15.21 -8.42
N PRO A 83 -14.57 16.08 -9.22
CA PRO A 83 -15.13 16.57 -10.48
C PRO A 83 -15.53 15.48 -11.49
N MET A 84 -14.84 14.34 -11.52
CA MET A 84 -15.17 13.21 -12.40
C MET A 84 -16.30 12.30 -11.87
N GLY A 85 -17.04 12.72 -10.84
CA GLY A 85 -18.19 11.99 -10.29
C GLY A 85 -17.86 11.14 -9.05
N GLY A 86 -16.64 11.23 -8.52
CA GLY A 86 -16.24 10.64 -7.25
C GLY A 86 -16.55 9.14 -7.14
N ASN A 87 -17.15 8.74 -6.02
CA ASN A 87 -17.47 7.33 -5.74
C ASN A 87 -18.39 6.68 -6.77
N ARG A 88 -19.25 7.44 -7.47
CA ARG A 88 -20.15 6.88 -8.50
C ARG A 88 -19.38 6.36 -9.71
N MET A 89 -18.23 6.95 -10.00
CA MET A 89 -17.37 6.62 -11.14
C MET A 89 -16.02 6.04 -10.67
N LYS A 90 -15.95 5.47 -9.46
CA LYS A 90 -14.70 5.01 -8.82
C LYS A 90 -13.84 4.15 -9.75
N HIS A 91 -14.45 3.19 -10.48
CA HIS A 91 -13.73 2.30 -11.40
C HIS A 91 -13.17 3.01 -12.63
N LEU A 92 -13.87 4.03 -13.16
CA LEU A 92 -13.43 4.77 -14.35
C LEU A 92 -12.42 5.86 -14.00
N ASN A 93 -12.53 6.47 -12.80
CA ASN A 93 -11.65 7.55 -12.36
C ASN A 93 -10.19 7.10 -12.18
N ILE A 94 -9.95 5.82 -11.93
CA ILE A 94 -8.60 5.25 -11.73
C ILE A 94 -7.70 5.53 -12.95
N PHE A 95 -8.21 5.30 -14.16
CA PHE A 95 -7.42 5.44 -15.38
C PHE A 95 -6.88 6.86 -15.60
N PRO A 96 -7.72 7.91 -15.76
CA PRO A 96 -7.22 9.26 -16.02
C PRO A 96 -6.34 9.78 -14.88
N ILE A 97 -6.62 9.38 -13.63
CA ILE A 97 -5.79 9.75 -12.47
C ILE A 97 -4.39 9.15 -12.60
N PHE A 98 -4.26 7.83 -12.77
CA PHE A 98 -2.92 7.22 -12.81
C PHE A 98 -2.14 7.55 -14.08
N PHE A 99 -2.80 7.75 -15.22
CA PHE A 99 -2.12 8.26 -16.41
C PHE A 99 -1.65 9.70 -16.23
N PHE A 100 -2.44 10.57 -15.57
CA PHE A 100 -1.98 11.90 -15.19
C PHE A 100 -0.76 11.83 -14.26
N ILE A 101 -0.79 10.97 -13.23
CA ILE A 101 0.33 10.80 -12.30
C ILE A 101 1.60 10.35 -13.04
N ALA A 102 1.47 9.41 -13.98
CA ALA A 102 2.60 8.97 -14.80
C ALA A 102 3.20 10.12 -15.62
N ILE A 103 2.36 10.86 -16.35
CA ILE A 103 2.79 12.01 -17.17
C ILE A 103 3.37 13.12 -16.29
N TRP A 104 2.81 13.34 -15.10
CA TRP A 104 3.30 14.33 -14.14
C TRP A 104 4.70 13.98 -13.61
N HIS A 105 5.06 12.70 -13.52
CA HIS A 105 6.41 12.29 -13.16
C HIS A 105 7.39 12.44 -14.33
N ASP A 106 7.09 11.87 -15.50
CA ASP A 106 7.91 11.95 -16.71
C ASP A 106 7.12 11.48 -17.95
N ILE A 107 7.58 11.84 -19.14
CA ILE A 107 6.97 11.44 -20.43
C ILE A 107 7.54 10.07 -20.91
N GLU A 108 8.34 9.40 -20.09
CA GLU A 108 8.86 8.07 -20.42
C GLU A 108 7.73 7.03 -20.58
N LEU A 109 7.78 6.27 -21.70
CA LEU A 109 6.82 5.19 -21.99
C LEU A 109 6.77 4.11 -20.88
N ARG A 110 7.82 3.98 -20.07
CA ARG A 110 7.87 3.05 -18.93
C ARG A 110 6.87 3.44 -17.83
N LEU A 111 6.60 4.73 -17.66
CA LEU A 111 5.62 5.22 -16.68
C LEU A 111 4.18 5.02 -17.13
N ILE A 112 3.94 4.99 -18.45
CA ILE A 112 2.63 4.60 -19.00
C ILE A 112 2.34 3.12 -18.73
N HIS A 113 3.33 2.23 -18.90
CA HIS A 113 3.19 0.82 -18.52
C HIS A 113 2.97 0.66 -17.01
N TRP A 114 3.70 1.42 -16.19
CA TRP A 114 3.53 1.47 -14.75
C TRP A 114 2.09 1.86 -14.35
N ALA A 115 1.55 2.93 -14.94
CA ALA A 115 0.18 3.37 -14.70
C ALA A 115 -0.84 2.29 -15.09
N GLY A 116 -0.65 1.65 -16.24
CA GLY A 116 -1.51 0.55 -16.69
C GLY A 116 -1.54 -0.62 -15.72
N ILE A 117 -0.37 -1.05 -15.22
CA ILE A 117 -0.28 -2.14 -14.23
C ILE A 117 -0.95 -1.75 -12.91
N ILE A 118 -0.75 -0.52 -12.44
CA ILE A 118 -1.43 -0.04 -11.23
C ILE A 118 -2.94 -0.03 -11.41
N CYS A 119 -3.45 0.46 -12.55
CA CYS A 119 -4.88 0.46 -12.84
C CYS A 119 -5.45 -0.95 -12.77
N ILE A 120 -4.75 -1.94 -13.37
CA ILE A 120 -5.17 -3.34 -13.31
C ILE A 120 -5.23 -3.84 -11.87
N PHE A 121 -4.17 -3.61 -11.07
CA PHE A 121 -4.16 -4.05 -9.68
C PHE A 121 -5.26 -3.38 -8.84
N PHE A 122 -5.51 -2.09 -9.06
CA PHE A 122 -6.58 -1.34 -8.38
C PHE A 122 -7.97 -1.90 -8.74
N LEU A 123 -8.22 -2.22 -10.00
CA LEU A 123 -9.49 -2.82 -10.42
C LEU A 123 -9.69 -4.22 -9.84
N VAL A 124 -8.64 -5.04 -9.83
CA VAL A 124 -8.69 -6.39 -9.22
C VAL A 124 -8.99 -6.27 -7.73
N GLU A 125 -8.36 -5.34 -7.02
CA GLU A 125 -8.64 -5.07 -5.61
C GLU A 125 -10.10 -4.64 -5.38
N LEU A 126 -10.61 -3.72 -6.19
CA LEU A 126 -12.00 -3.28 -6.07
C LEU A 126 -13.01 -4.39 -6.35
N LEU A 127 -12.75 -5.22 -7.37
CA LEU A 127 -13.59 -6.38 -7.68
C LEU A 127 -13.55 -7.43 -6.57
N PHE A 128 -12.35 -7.72 -6.05
CA PHE A 128 -12.17 -8.65 -4.93
C PHE A 128 -12.92 -8.19 -3.68
N THR A 129 -12.76 -6.92 -3.31
CA THR A 129 -13.46 -6.31 -2.16
C THR A 129 -14.96 -6.29 -2.38
N HIS A 130 -15.43 -5.93 -3.58
CA HIS A 130 -16.85 -5.94 -3.89
C HIS A 130 -17.45 -7.35 -3.82
N VAL A 131 -16.79 -8.38 -4.35
CA VAL A 131 -17.33 -9.75 -4.38
C VAL A 131 -17.29 -10.42 -3.00
N LEU A 132 -16.20 -10.25 -2.24
CA LEU A 132 -15.96 -11.01 -1.02
C LEU A 132 -16.33 -10.27 0.27
N PHE A 133 -16.29 -8.93 0.24
CA PHE A 133 -16.49 -8.08 1.41
C PHE A 133 -17.70 -7.14 1.27
N CYS A 134 -18.63 -7.47 0.37
CA CYS A 134 -19.93 -6.78 0.32
C CYS A 134 -20.61 -6.80 1.70
N GLN A 135 -21.29 -5.70 2.04
CA GLN A 135 -22.04 -5.62 3.30
C GLN A 135 -23.05 -6.75 3.39
N GLY A 136 -23.02 -7.50 4.49
CA GLY A 136 -23.87 -8.68 4.71
C GLY A 136 -23.35 -10.00 4.12
N ALA A 137 -22.17 -10.02 3.50
CA ALA A 137 -21.56 -11.27 3.05
C ALA A 137 -21.26 -12.20 4.26
N PRO A 138 -21.57 -13.50 4.17
CA PRO A 138 -21.34 -14.45 5.26
C PRO A 138 -19.86 -14.54 5.66
N LEU A 139 -18.96 -14.28 4.70
CA LEU A 139 -17.52 -14.23 4.93
C LEU A 139 -17.11 -13.09 5.87
N THR A 140 -17.62 -11.87 5.66
CA THR A 140 -17.32 -10.69 6.50
C THR A 140 -17.78 -10.91 7.94
N LEU A 141 -18.98 -11.47 8.12
CA LEU A 141 -19.51 -11.80 9.45
C LEU A 141 -18.71 -12.93 10.13
N MET A 142 -18.28 -13.94 9.38
CA MET A 142 -17.43 -15.01 9.91
C MET A 142 -16.05 -14.48 10.34
N LEU A 143 -15.44 -13.60 9.55
CA LEU A 143 -14.15 -12.99 9.85
C LEU A 143 -14.23 -12.07 11.07
N ALA A 144 -15.31 -11.30 11.22
CA ALA A 144 -15.56 -10.47 12.39
C ALA A 144 -15.58 -11.29 13.70
N ARG A 145 -16.02 -12.56 13.64
CA ARG A 145 -16.03 -13.48 14.79
C ARG A 145 -14.69 -14.17 15.07
N ARG A 146 -13.69 -14.05 14.18
CA ARG A 146 -12.39 -14.74 14.28
C ARG A 146 -11.22 -13.75 14.13
N PRO A 147 -10.86 -13.01 15.19
CA PRO A 147 -9.87 -11.93 15.12
C PRO A 147 -8.48 -12.39 14.65
N LEU A 148 -8.06 -13.61 15.01
CA LEU A 148 -6.79 -14.18 14.55
C LEU A 148 -6.79 -14.42 13.04
N LEU A 149 -7.88 -14.97 12.50
CA LEU A 149 -8.01 -15.21 11.05
C LEU A 149 -8.03 -13.88 10.29
N TRP A 150 -8.74 -12.88 10.81
CA TRP A 150 -8.77 -11.53 10.24
C TRP A 150 -7.37 -10.89 10.21
N ARG A 151 -6.59 -11.05 11.29
CA ARG A 151 -5.20 -10.58 11.32
C ARG A 151 -4.34 -11.25 10.25
N HIS A 152 -4.40 -12.59 10.14
CA HIS A 152 -3.64 -13.31 9.12
C HIS A 152 -4.05 -12.93 7.70
N LEU A 153 -5.33 -12.69 7.46
CA LEU A 153 -5.82 -12.21 6.17
C LEU A 153 -5.26 -10.81 5.83
N ARG A 154 -5.27 -9.87 6.79
CA ARG A 154 -4.65 -8.54 6.61
C ARG A 154 -3.15 -8.64 6.35
N THR A 155 -2.45 -9.55 7.05
CA THR A 155 -1.03 -9.84 6.79
C THR A 155 -0.79 -10.35 5.37
N LEU A 156 -1.65 -11.25 4.87
CA LEU A 156 -1.58 -11.72 3.48
C LEU A 156 -1.84 -10.58 2.48
N GLY A 157 -2.81 -9.71 2.76
CA GLY A 157 -3.06 -8.50 1.96
C GLY A 157 -1.83 -7.59 1.88
N ALA A 158 -1.19 -7.32 3.03
CA ALA A 158 0.06 -6.55 3.06
C ALA A 158 1.21 -7.22 2.29
N CYS A 159 1.32 -8.56 2.31
CA CYS A 159 2.30 -9.27 1.48
C CYS A 159 2.05 -9.08 -0.01
N VAL A 160 0.79 -9.19 -0.44
CA VAL A 160 0.39 -8.97 -1.83
C VAL A 160 0.68 -7.52 -2.24
N MET A 161 0.38 -6.56 -1.37
CA MET A 161 0.66 -5.14 -1.60
C MET A 161 2.16 -4.88 -1.83
N MET A 162 3.02 -5.39 -0.95
CA MET A 162 4.47 -5.24 -1.10
C MET A 162 4.96 -5.85 -2.42
N LEU A 163 4.44 -7.01 -2.81
CA LEU A 163 4.81 -7.66 -4.07
C LEU A 163 4.35 -6.85 -5.28
N GLN A 164 3.13 -6.32 -5.26
CA GLN A 164 2.61 -5.44 -6.31
C GLN A 164 3.47 -4.18 -6.43
N LEU A 165 3.83 -3.54 -5.31
CA LEU A 165 4.72 -2.39 -5.27
C LEU A 165 6.11 -2.70 -5.83
N ALA A 166 6.67 -3.86 -5.51
CA ALA A 166 7.94 -4.31 -6.06
C ALA A 166 7.87 -4.45 -7.58
N ILE A 167 6.80 -5.07 -8.09
CA ILE A 167 6.57 -5.29 -9.53
C ILE A 167 6.43 -3.94 -10.26
N VAL A 168 5.57 -3.03 -9.77
CA VAL A 168 5.35 -1.76 -10.46
C VAL A 168 6.62 -0.92 -10.46
N ASN A 169 7.37 -0.85 -9.34
CA ASN A 169 8.62 -0.10 -9.30
C ASN A 169 9.70 -0.69 -10.22
N LEU A 170 9.71 -2.02 -10.37
CA LEU A 170 10.61 -2.70 -11.30
C LEU A 170 10.34 -2.30 -12.76
N VAL A 171 9.05 -2.26 -13.14
CA VAL A 171 8.62 -1.88 -14.49
C VAL A 171 8.82 -0.39 -14.74
N GLY A 172 8.34 0.47 -13.84
CA GLY A 172 8.29 1.91 -14.04
C GLY A 172 9.65 2.60 -13.92
N PHE A 173 10.44 2.24 -12.92
CA PHE A 173 11.61 3.04 -12.51
C PHE A 173 12.95 2.30 -12.58
N SER A 174 12.95 0.99 -12.86
CA SER A 174 14.19 0.19 -12.82
C SER A 174 14.60 -0.36 -14.19
N ILE A 175 13.89 -1.37 -14.70
CA ILE A 175 14.34 -2.18 -15.86
C ILE A 175 13.33 -2.26 -17.01
N GLY A 176 12.15 -1.64 -16.87
CA GLY A 176 11.12 -1.69 -17.89
C GLY A 176 10.34 -3.01 -17.93
N LEU A 177 9.34 -3.08 -18.81
CA LEU A 177 8.42 -4.22 -18.92
C LEU A 177 9.12 -5.54 -19.29
N GLY A 178 10.01 -5.50 -20.28
CA GLY A 178 10.73 -6.69 -20.74
C GLY A 178 11.65 -7.27 -19.67
N GLY A 179 12.45 -6.41 -19.03
CA GLY A 179 13.33 -6.82 -17.93
C GLY A 179 12.54 -7.33 -16.73
N ALA A 180 11.42 -6.69 -16.38
CA ALA A 180 10.58 -7.12 -15.26
C ALA A 180 9.98 -8.51 -15.51
N LYS A 181 9.45 -8.76 -16.72
CA LYS A 181 8.90 -10.07 -17.09
C LYS A 181 9.96 -11.18 -17.00
N GLN A 182 11.16 -10.92 -17.49
CA GLN A 182 12.27 -11.87 -17.40
C GLN A 182 12.63 -12.15 -15.93
N ASN A 183 12.84 -11.11 -15.11
CA ASN A 183 13.22 -11.30 -13.71
C ASN A 183 12.14 -11.97 -12.86
N LEU A 184 10.86 -11.70 -13.14
CA LEU A 184 9.76 -12.39 -12.49
C LEU A 184 9.69 -13.87 -12.90
N ARG A 185 9.94 -14.18 -14.17
CA ARG A 185 10.04 -15.57 -14.65
C ARG A 185 11.20 -16.29 -13.98
N GLU A 186 12.38 -15.70 -13.98
CA GLU A 186 13.56 -16.23 -13.31
C GLU A 186 13.30 -16.48 -11.82
N MET A 187 12.73 -15.51 -11.12
CA MET A 187 12.45 -15.61 -9.69
C MET A 187 11.36 -16.64 -9.37
N TRP A 188 10.30 -16.74 -10.17
CA TRP A 188 9.16 -17.60 -9.85
C TRP A 188 9.26 -18.99 -10.45
N MET A 189 9.88 -19.16 -11.61
CA MET A 189 9.94 -20.44 -12.33
C MET A 189 11.28 -21.14 -12.18
N GLU A 190 12.39 -20.39 -12.17
CA GLU A 190 13.74 -20.96 -12.26
C GLU A 190 14.43 -21.08 -10.89
N SER A 191 13.96 -20.33 -9.89
CA SER A 191 14.52 -20.40 -8.53
C SER A 191 14.07 -21.66 -7.77
N PRO A 192 14.91 -22.18 -6.85
CA PRO A 192 14.58 -23.35 -6.07
C PRO A 192 13.38 -23.11 -5.14
N LEU A 193 12.57 -24.15 -4.91
CA LEU A 193 11.36 -24.05 -4.08
C LEU A 193 11.66 -23.54 -2.66
N SER A 194 12.77 -24.00 -2.06
CA SER A 194 13.20 -23.55 -0.73
C SER A 194 13.40 -22.04 -0.66
N PHE A 195 13.97 -21.44 -1.71
CA PHE A 195 14.17 -20.01 -1.79
C PHE A 195 12.84 -19.24 -1.89
N ARG A 196 11.91 -19.70 -2.75
CA ARG A 196 10.58 -19.08 -2.90
C ARG A 196 9.82 -19.11 -1.57
N LEU A 197 9.83 -20.24 -0.87
CA LEU A 197 9.16 -20.38 0.42
C LEU A 197 9.79 -19.49 1.50
N LEU A 198 11.13 -19.43 1.57
CA LEU A 198 11.83 -18.58 2.52
C LEU A 198 11.54 -17.09 2.27
N MET A 199 11.52 -16.67 1.00
CA MET A 199 11.21 -15.29 0.61
C MET A 199 9.77 -14.90 1.00
N LEU A 200 8.79 -15.76 0.70
CA LEU A 200 7.40 -15.53 1.07
C LEU A 200 7.22 -15.51 2.60
N PHE A 201 7.91 -16.41 3.31
CA PHE A 201 7.90 -16.43 4.77
C PHE A 201 8.51 -15.15 5.36
N TYR A 202 9.60 -14.63 4.80
CA TYR A 202 10.19 -13.36 5.21
C TYR A 202 9.20 -12.19 5.03
N PHE A 203 8.57 -12.06 3.85
CA PHE A 203 7.55 -11.03 3.62
C PHE A 203 6.39 -11.15 4.59
N TYR A 204 5.97 -12.38 4.88
CA TYR A 204 4.93 -12.65 5.85
C TYR A 204 5.29 -12.20 7.26
N LEU A 205 6.52 -12.50 7.72
CA LEU A 205 6.99 -12.04 9.02
C LEU A 205 7.06 -10.51 9.09
N ALA A 206 7.63 -9.87 8.07
CA ALA A 206 7.72 -8.41 8.01
C ALA A 206 6.33 -7.76 8.04
N ALA A 207 5.39 -8.26 7.24
CA ALA A 207 4.01 -7.80 7.23
C ALA A 207 3.29 -8.09 8.56
N SER A 208 3.53 -9.24 9.18
CA SER A 208 2.91 -9.61 10.47
C SER A 208 3.30 -8.64 11.57
N ILE A 209 4.59 -8.31 11.66
CA ILE A 209 5.11 -7.33 12.63
C ILE A 209 4.50 -5.95 12.37
N ALA A 210 4.44 -5.52 11.10
CA ALA A 210 3.87 -4.23 10.73
C ALA A 210 2.38 -4.11 11.08
N ILE A 211 1.58 -5.16 10.81
CA ILE A 211 0.15 -5.19 11.15
C ILE A 211 -0.05 -5.20 12.67
N GLN A 212 0.78 -5.92 13.43
CA GLN A 212 0.73 -5.88 14.89
C GLN A 212 1.04 -4.48 15.44
N ALA A 213 2.05 -3.81 14.89
CA ALA A 213 2.36 -2.43 15.26
C ALA A 213 1.18 -1.49 14.95
N ARG A 214 0.51 -1.66 13.80
CA ARG A 214 -0.70 -0.89 13.45
C ARG A 214 -1.87 -1.13 14.39
N ASP A 215 -2.11 -2.38 14.78
CA ASP A 215 -3.18 -2.71 15.74
C ASP A 215 -2.87 -2.10 17.12
N GLN A 216 -1.61 -2.09 17.53
CA GLN A 216 -1.14 -1.45 18.76
C GLN A 216 -1.30 0.08 18.73
N GLU A 217 -0.90 0.74 17.63
CA GLU A 217 -1.08 2.18 17.43
C GLU A 217 -2.56 2.59 17.54
N LYS A 218 -3.46 1.83 16.88
CA LYS A 218 -4.91 2.07 16.94
C LYS A 218 -5.44 1.95 18.38
N PHE A 219 -4.99 0.92 19.11
CA PHE A 219 -5.37 0.72 20.51
C PHE A 219 -4.92 1.89 21.39
N GLU A 220 -3.67 2.34 21.27
CA GLU A 220 -3.12 3.46 22.03
C GLU A 220 -3.81 4.79 21.71
N GLU A 221 -4.19 5.02 20.45
CA GLU A 221 -4.97 6.20 20.06
C GLU A 221 -6.34 6.20 20.74
N GLN A 222 -7.04 5.08 20.77
CA GLN A 222 -8.33 4.98 21.45
C GLN A 222 -8.21 5.17 22.96
N GLN A 223 -7.19 4.58 23.60
CA GLN A 223 -6.93 4.81 25.02
C GLN A 223 -6.66 6.29 25.32
N ARG A 224 -5.92 7.00 24.44
CA ARG A 224 -5.73 8.44 24.55
C ARG A 224 -7.06 9.21 24.42
N ARG A 225 -7.92 8.84 23.46
CA ARG A 225 -9.25 9.47 23.30
C ARG A 225 -10.13 9.30 24.54
N ILE A 226 -10.12 8.11 25.15
CA ILE A 226 -10.85 7.86 26.41
C ILE A 226 -10.25 8.68 27.55
N LYS A 227 -8.91 8.68 27.70
CA LYS A 227 -8.20 9.40 28.76
C LYS A 227 -8.48 10.91 28.74
N TYR A 228 -8.58 11.51 27.57
CA TYR A 228 -8.86 12.95 27.40
C TYR A 228 -10.36 13.27 27.28
N GLY A 229 -11.26 12.30 27.52
CA GLY A 229 -12.71 12.52 27.51
C GLY A 229 -13.30 12.83 26.13
N LEU A 230 -12.59 12.51 25.05
CA LEU A 230 -13.08 12.69 23.67
C LEU A 230 -14.11 11.62 23.28
N VAL A 231 -14.07 10.46 23.93
CA VAL A 231 -14.99 9.33 23.73
C VAL A 231 -15.30 8.70 25.08
N SER A 232 -16.57 8.36 25.34
CA SER A 232 -16.97 7.63 26.54
C SER A 232 -16.33 6.23 26.56
N ALA A 233 -15.90 5.73 27.73
CA ALA A 233 -15.32 4.39 27.86
C ALA A 233 -16.26 3.26 27.35
N ARG A 234 -17.57 3.50 27.40
CA ARG A 234 -18.62 2.59 26.91
C ARG A 234 -18.75 2.60 25.39
N ASP A 235 -18.49 3.74 24.75
CA ASP A 235 -18.51 3.91 23.30
C ASP A 235 -17.19 3.43 22.68
N GLY A 236 -16.06 3.63 23.37
CA GLY A 236 -14.74 3.14 22.91
C GLY A 236 -14.63 1.62 22.85
N THR A 237 -15.34 0.89 23.70
CA THR A 237 -15.44 -0.59 23.63
C THR A 237 -16.34 -1.06 22.48
N SER A 238 -17.41 -0.32 22.17
CA SER A 238 -18.28 -0.57 21.01
C SER A 238 -17.56 -0.28 19.69
N GLU A 239 -16.77 0.81 19.62
CA GLU A 239 -15.93 1.16 18.48
C GLU A 239 -14.80 0.15 18.22
N LEU A 240 -14.20 -0.47 19.24
CA LEU A 240 -13.20 -1.55 19.07
C LEU A 240 -13.80 -2.78 18.36
N VAL A 241 -15.01 -3.15 18.76
CA VAL A 241 -15.75 -4.28 18.15
C VAL A 241 -16.23 -3.92 16.74
N SER A 242 -16.65 -2.67 16.53
CA SER A 242 -17.10 -2.14 15.24
C SER A 242 -15.95 -1.92 14.26
N ALA A 243 -14.81 -1.37 14.68
CA ALA A 243 -13.65 -1.11 13.82
C ALA A 243 -13.01 -2.41 13.30
N ALA A 244 -13.09 -3.50 14.06
CA ALA A 244 -12.73 -4.84 13.58
C ALA A 244 -13.68 -5.35 12.46
N ALA A 245 -14.90 -4.82 12.38
CA ALA A 245 -15.89 -5.12 11.34
C ALA A 245 -15.92 -4.09 10.18
N VAL A 246 -15.50 -2.84 10.42
CA VAL A 246 -15.57 -1.70 9.48
C VAL A 246 -14.33 -1.58 8.58
N ASP A 247 -13.18 -2.18 8.91
CA ASP A 247 -12.03 -2.28 7.97
C ASP A 247 -12.36 -3.12 6.69
N GLY A 248 -13.59 -3.65 6.56
CA GLY A 248 -14.15 -4.22 5.32
C GLY A 248 -15.11 -3.30 4.55
N SER A 249 -15.28 -2.04 4.96
CA SER A 249 -16.19 -1.07 4.33
C SER A 249 -15.48 0.25 4.01
N GLY A 250 -15.00 0.39 2.77
CA GLY A 250 -14.48 1.64 2.19
C GLY A 250 -13.77 1.50 0.85
#